data_AF-A0AAD8IB61-F1
#
_entry.id   AF-A0AAD8IB61-F1
#
_cell.length_a   1.000
_cell.length_b   1.000
_cell.length_c   1.000
_cell.angle_alpha   90.00
_cell.angle_beta   90.00
_cell.angle_gamma   90.00
#
_symmetry.space_group_name_H-M   'P 1'
#
loop_
_entity.id
_entity.type
_entity.pdbx_description
1 polymer ?
#
loop_
_entity_poly.entity_id
_entity_poly.type
_entity_poly.pdbx_seq_one_letter_code
_entity_poly.pdbx_strand_id
1 'polypeptide(L)'
;MGSASRSIAAGYGPDIWGDKFTSIPRHFELWEAYSKERDTLKNEVRRMLVSAEGEWTEKLILINTIERLGVGYHFSEEIEDMLAEMQNAHETSESYKKYDLFTTALFFRILRQHGYKVTSEIFNKYKEIDGKFNEAVTRDPEGLLSLYDAAHLRTHGEAVLDEALDFTTHHLKSIMESLDSDSLAKQVKHALEQPLHKGITRMEAKHFILYYEENPLRNDVLLKFAKLDFNLLQMLYKQELSQVQSWWTDILTSNHNFPNFEAG
;
A
#
# COMPACT_ATOMS: atom_id res chain seq x y z
N MET A 1 28.84 15.40 54.89
CA MET A 1 27.66 14.89 54.17
C MET A 1 27.77 15.34 52.72
N GLY A 2 28.39 14.53 51.86
CA GLY A 2 28.51 14.84 50.44
C GLY A 2 27.30 14.27 49.70
N SER A 3 26.43 15.15 49.21
CA SER A 3 25.35 14.79 48.31
C SER A 3 25.96 14.28 47.01
N ALA A 4 25.94 12.96 46.80
CA ALA A 4 26.24 12.37 45.51
C ALA A 4 25.13 12.78 44.53
N SER A 5 25.42 13.72 43.64
CA SER A 5 24.57 14.05 42.51
C SER A 5 24.36 12.79 41.67
N ARG A 6 23.17 12.20 41.76
CA ARG A 6 22.75 11.09 40.89
C ARG A 6 22.69 11.63 39.45
N SER A 7 23.53 11.09 38.58
CA SER A 7 23.30 11.19 37.14
C SER A 7 21.97 10.51 36.83
N ILE A 8 20.97 11.27 36.42
CA ILE A 8 19.72 10.76 35.85
C ILE A 8 19.99 10.56 34.36
N ALA A 9 20.92 9.66 34.01
CA ALA A 9 21.04 9.20 32.64
C ALA A 9 19.86 8.24 32.39
N ALA A 10 18.95 8.62 31.50
CA ALA A 10 17.90 7.71 31.05
C ALA A 10 18.58 6.47 30.42
N GLY A 11 18.27 5.29 30.92
CA GLY A 11 18.83 4.04 30.42
C GLY A 11 18.24 3.68 29.06
N TYR A 12 18.79 4.21 27.98
CA TYR A 12 18.43 3.81 26.63
C TYR A 12 19.00 2.41 26.33
N GLY A 13 18.19 1.56 25.70
CA GLY A 13 18.61 0.23 25.26
C GLY A 13 19.66 0.28 24.15
N PRO A 14 20.39 -0.82 23.90
CA PRO A 14 21.39 -0.89 22.84
C PRO A 14 20.74 -0.72 21.46
N ASP A 15 21.52 -0.24 20.50
CA ASP A 15 21.10 -0.18 19.10
C ASP A 15 20.74 -1.58 18.58
N ILE A 16 19.57 -1.71 17.95
CA ILE A 16 19.03 -2.96 17.41
C ILE A 16 19.73 -3.40 16.11
N TRP A 17 20.46 -2.48 15.47
CA TRP A 17 21.13 -2.73 14.19
C TRP A 17 22.62 -3.04 14.35
N GLY A 18 23.29 -2.45 15.34
CA GLY A 18 24.72 -2.59 15.55
C GLY A 18 25.48 -2.30 14.25
N ASP A 19 26.46 -3.14 13.94
CA ASP A 19 27.34 -2.93 12.79
C ASP A 19 26.79 -3.48 11.45
N LYS A 20 25.51 -3.87 11.39
CA LYS A 20 24.94 -4.52 10.19
C LYS A 20 25.00 -3.67 8.91
N PHE A 21 25.06 -2.34 9.03
CA PHE A 21 25.07 -1.42 7.89
C PHE A 21 26.32 -0.52 7.84
N THR A 22 27.33 -0.78 8.66
CA THR A 22 28.58 0.00 8.65
C THR A 22 29.42 -0.25 7.39
N SER A 23 29.25 -1.41 6.75
CA SER A 23 29.88 -1.71 5.46
C SER A 23 28.92 -2.49 4.58
N ILE A 24 28.38 -1.82 3.55
CA ILE A 24 27.54 -2.46 2.54
C ILE A 24 28.30 -2.48 1.21
N PRO A 25 28.63 -3.66 0.67
CA PRO A 25 29.29 -3.76 -0.63
C PRO A 25 28.43 -3.15 -1.73
N ARG A 26 29.04 -2.29 -2.57
CA ARG A 26 28.38 -1.81 -3.78
C ARG A 26 28.46 -2.89 -4.86
N HIS A 27 27.40 -3.67 -5.01
CA HIS A 27 27.27 -4.64 -6.09
C HIS A 27 26.82 -3.93 -7.39
N PHE A 28 27.70 -3.13 -7.98
CA PHE A 28 27.38 -2.31 -9.14
C PHE A 28 26.92 -3.14 -10.35
N GLU A 29 27.61 -4.24 -10.66
CA GLU A 29 27.26 -5.14 -11.76
C GLU A 29 25.86 -5.76 -11.58
N LEU A 30 25.52 -6.18 -10.34
CA LEU A 30 24.20 -6.71 -10.02
C LEU A 30 23.11 -5.64 -10.14
N TRP A 31 23.39 -4.44 -9.64
CA TRP A 31 22.50 -3.30 -9.75
C TRP A 31 22.20 -2.95 -11.20
N GLU A 32 23.24 -2.91 -12.05
CA GLU A 32 23.11 -2.61 -13.47
C GLU A 32 22.29 -3.68 -14.20
N ALA A 33 22.58 -4.97 -13.94
CA ALA A 33 21.83 -6.08 -14.51
C ALA A 33 20.34 -6.04 -14.11
N TYR A 34 20.05 -5.86 -12.82
CA TYR A 34 18.67 -5.76 -12.32
C TYR A 34 17.95 -4.51 -12.84
N SER A 35 18.64 -3.38 -12.94
CA SER A 35 18.07 -2.14 -13.48
C SER A 35 17.66 -2.32 -14.93
N LYS A 36 18.51 -2.93 -15.75
CA LYS A 36 18.22 -3.20 -17.17
C LYS A 36 17.03 -4.14 -17.35
N GLU A 37 16.96 -5.19 -16.54
CA GLU A 37 15.82 -6.12 -16.57
C GLU A 37 14.52 -5.44 -16.10
N ARG A 38 14.57 -4.69 -15.01
CA ARG A 38 13.45 -3.88 -14.48
C ARG A 38 12.95 -2.88 -15.51
N ASP A 39 13.83 -2.21 -16.25
CA ASP A 39 13.46 -1.25 -17.29
C ASP A 39 12.81 -1.92 -18.51
N THR A 40 13.26 -3.14 -18.85
CA THR A 40 12.63 -3.94 -19.90
C THR A 40 11.20 -4.31 -19.50
N LEU A 41 11.03 -4.87 -18.29
CA LEU A 41 9.71 -5.23 -17.75
C LEU A 41 8.79 -4.01 -17.56
N LYS A 42 9.35 -2.86 -17.16
CA LYS A 42 8.61 -1.60 -17.06
C LYS A 42 7.92 -1.24 -18.37
N ASN A 43 8.63 -1.39 -19.50
CA ASN A 43 8.05 -1.13 -20.81
C ASN A 43 6.96 -2.14 -21.17
N GLU A 44 7.06 -3.39 -20.72
CA GLU A 44 6.00 -4.38 -20.94
C GLU A 44 4.74 -4.05 -20.14
N VAL A 45 4.89 -3.71 -18.84
CA VAL A 45 3.76 -3.30 -17.99
C VAL A 45 3.11 -2.03 -18.52
N ARG A 46 3.89 -1.06 -19.01
CA ARG A 46 3.36 0.13 -19.68
C ARG A 46 2.50 -0.23 -20.89
N ARG A 47 2.94 -1.17 -21.73
CA ARG A 47 2.12 -1.64 -22.86
C ARG A 47 0.83 -2.30 -22.39
N MET A 48 0.85 -3.03 -21.28
CA MET A 48 -0.37 -3.61 -20.71
C MET A 48 -1.38 -2.52 -20.30
N LEU A 49 -0.92 -1.39 -19.77
CA LEU A 49 -1.78 -0.24 -19.44
C LEU A 49 -2.33 0.44 -20.70
N VAL A 50 -1.47 0.78 -21.66
CA VAL A 50 -1.86 1.51 -22.89
C VAL A 50 -2.72 0.66 -23.82
N SER A 51 -2.44 -0.64 -23.92
CA SER A 51 -3.18 -1.59 -24.74
C SER A 51 -4.26 -2.32 -23.96
N ALA A 52 -4.65 -1.83 -22.78
CA ALA A 52 -5.80 -2.35 -22.06
C ALA A 52 -7.08 -2.05 -22.85
N GLU A 53 -7.36 -2.88 -23.83
CA GLU A 53 -8.66 -2.98 -24.49
C GLU A 53 -9.49 -3.96 -23.67
N GLY A 54 -10.59 -3.49 -23.06
CA GLY A 54 -11.35 -4.33 -22.14
C GLY A 54 -12.38 -3.56 -21.33
N GLU A 55 -13.13 -4.28 -20.50
CA GLU A 55 -14.10 -3.66 -19.58
C GLU A 55 -13.38 -2.83 -18.51
N TRP A 56 -14.03 -1.77 -18.04
CA TRP A 56 -13.48 -0.89 -17.00
C TRP A 56 -13.06 -1.65 -15.73
N THR A 57 -13.72 -2.76 -15.43
CA THR A 57 -13.37 -3.65 -14.31
C THR A 57 -11.95 -4.19 -14.43
N GLU A 58 -11.55 -4.69 -15.60
CA GLU A 58 -10.22 -5.25 -15.83
C GLU A 58 -9.13 -4.17 -15.71
N LYS A 59 -9.41 -2.98 -16.25
CA LYS A 59 -8.55 -1.81 -16.12
C LYS A 59 -8.36 -1.39 -14.66
N LEU A 60 -9.44 -1.36 -13.88
CA LEU A 60 -9.38 -1.05 -12.44
C LEU A 60 -8.59 -2.11 -11.67
N ILE A 61 -8.77 -3.39 -11.99
CA ILE A 61 -8.00 -4.48 -11.38
C ILE A 61 -6.51 -4.32 -11.70
N LEU A 62 -6.16 -3.95 -12.93
CA LEU A 62 -4.77 -3.72 -13.33
C LEU A 62 -4.15 -2.54 -12.57
N ILE A 63 -4.82 -1.38 -12.51
CA ILE A 63 -4.36 -0.23 -11.71
C ILE A 63 -4.19 -0.65 -10.25
N ASN A 64 -5.21 -1.24 -9.65
CA ASN A 64 -5.20 -1.70 -8.27
C ASN A 64 -3.99 -2.60 -8.00
N THR A 65 -3.72 -3.56 -8.88
CA THR A 65 -2.61 -4.50 -8.73
C THR A 65 -1.26 -3.78 -8.81
N ILE A 66 -1.08 -2.88 -9.78
CA ILE A 66 0.14 -2.07 -9.95
C ILE A 66 0.41 -1.21 -8.71
N GLU A 67 -0.63 -0.56 -8.17
CA GLU A 67 -0.50 0.29 -6.99
C GLU A 67 -0.25 -0.50 -5.72
N ARG A 68 -0.99 -1.60 -5.50
CA ARG A 68 -0.79 -2.48 -4.34
C ARG A 68 0.57 -3.17 -4.36
N LEU A 69 1.15 -3.43 -5.53
CA LEU A 69 2.53 -3.92 -5.66
C LEU A 69 3.59 -2.84 -5.38
N GLY A 70 3.18 -1.59 -5.15
CA GLY A 70 4.07 -0.49 -4.79
C GLY A 70 4.89 0.03 -5.97
N VAL A 71 4.43 -0.18 -7.20
CA VAL A 71 5.13 0.26 -8.43
C VAL A 71 4.33 1.27 -9.27
N GLY A 72 3.18 1.74 -8.77
CA GLY A 72 2.35 2.75 -9.46
C GLY A 72 3.09 4.05 -9.80
N TYR A 73 4.08 4.44 -8.99
CA TYR A 73 4.90 5.63 -9.23
C TYR A 73 5.71 5.60 -10.54
N HIS A 74 5.83 4.44 -11.19
CA HIS A 74 6.45 4.31 -12.51
C HIS A 74 5.52 4.62 -13.68
N PHE A 75 4.22 4.67 -13.43
CA PHE A 75 3.16 4.73 -14.43
C PHE A 75 2.12 5.81 -14.12
N SER A 76 2.50 6.86 -13.39
CA SER A 76 1.55 7.87 -12.90
C SER A 76 0.79 8.56 -14.03
N GLU A 77 1.43 8.78 -15.19
CA GLU A 77 0.79 9.40 -16.35
C GLU A 77 -0.24 8.46 -16.97
N GLU A 78 0.15 7.20 -17.23
CA GLU A 78 -0.74 6.20 -17.84
C GLU A 78 -1.92 5.82 -16.94
N ILE A 79 -1.70 5.76 -15.62
CA ILE A 79 -2.78 5.57 -14.65
C ILE A 79 -3.73 6.76 -14.72
N GLU A 80 -3.20 7.98 -14.71
CA GLU A 80 -4.04 9.17 -14.61
C GLU A 80 -4.85 9.46 -15.88
N ASP A 81 -4.27 9.22 -17.05
CA ASP A 81 -5.01 9.26 -18.32
C ASP A 81 -6.20 8.29 -18.29
N MET A 82 -5.99 7.06 -17.79
CA MET A 82 -7.03 6.05 -17.71
C MET A 82 -8.11 6.40 -16.67
N LEU A 83 -7.75 7.00 -15.54
CA LEU A 83 -8.70 7.48 -14.54
C LEU A 83 -9.54 8.66 -15.05
N ALA A 84 -8.92 9.59 -15.78
CA ALA A 84 -9.62 10.70 -16.42
C ALA A 84 -10.64 10.19 -17.46
N GLU A 85 -10.26 9.22 -18.30
CA GLU A 85 -11.18 8.57 -19.24
C GLU A 85 -12.35 7.89 -18.51
N MET A 86 -12.08 7.17 -17.42
CA MET A 86 -13.11 6.52 -16.61
C MET A 86 -14.09 7.54 -16.01
N GLN A 87 -13.59 8.64 -15.46
CA GLN A 87 -14.43 9.69 -14.87
C GLN A 87 -15.33 10.34 -15.93
N ASN A 88 -14.78 10.66 -17.10
CA ASN A 88 -15.56 11.22 -18.22
C ASN A 88 -16.64 10.23 -18.71
N ALA A 89 -16.31 8.94 -18.79
CA ALA A 89 -17.27 7.90 -19.12
C ALA A 89 -18.36 7.76 -18.05
N HIS A 90 -18.01 7.91 -16.77
CA HIS A 90 -18.95 7.86 -15.65
C HIS A 90 -19.94 9.03 -15.65
N GLU A 91 -19.51 10.24 -16.02
CA GLU A 91 -20.40 11.40 -16.12
C GLU A 91 -21.38 11.30 -17.30
N THR A 92 -21.00 10.58 -18.36
CA THR A 92 -21.77 10.46 -19.59
C THR A 92 -22.64 9.20 -19.66
N SER A 93 -22.38 8.21 -18.81
CA SER A 93 -23.04 6.90 -18.84
C SER A 93 -23.40 6.41 -17.44
N GLU A 94 -24.58 5.80 -17.29
CA GLU A 94 -24.95 5.07 -16.06
C GLU A 94 -24.29 3.68 -15.96
N SER A 95 -23.14 3.46 -16.61
CA SER A 95 -22.43 2.17 -16.68
C SER A 95 -22.11 1.59 -15.30
N TYR A 96 -21.80 2.45 -14.32
CA TYR A 96 -21.49 2.06 -12.96
C TYR A 96 -22.65 1.37 -12.23
N LYS A 97 -23.91 1.54 -12.69
CA LYS A 97 -25.06 0.81 -12.12
C LYS A 97 -24.94 -0.70 -12.33
N LYS A 98 -24.15 -1.14 -13.31
CA LYS A 98 -23.91 -2.56 -13.61
C LYS A 98 -22.76 -3.16 -12.80
N TYR A 99 -21.92 -2.34 -12.16
CA TYR A 99 -20.79 -2.83 -11.39
C TYR A 99 -21.26 -3.64 -10.18
N ASP A 100 -20.58 -4.75 -9.93
CA ASP A 100 -20.65 -5.49 -8.67
C ASP A 100 -19.98 -4.70 -7.53
N LEU A 101 -20.10 -5.23 -6.31
CA LEU A 101 -19.61 -4.54 -5.11
C LEU A 101 -18.10 -4.30 -5.20
N PHE A 102 -17.35 -5.34 -5.59
CA PHE A 102 -15.92 -5.28 -5.80
C PHE A 102 -15.51 -4.15 -6.73
N THR A 103 -16.08 -4.11 -7.94
CA THR A 103 -15.74 -3.10 -8.95
C THR A 103 -16.13 -1.69 -8.49
N THR A 104 -17.29 -1.53 -7.85
CA THR A 104 -17.75 -0.23 -7.35
C THR A 104 -16.85 0.29 -6.24
N ALA A 105 -16.47 -0.58 -5.31
CA ALA A 105 -15.58 -0.22 -4.21
C ALA A 105 -14.17 0.11 -4.70
N LEU A 106 -13.63 -0.65 -5.66
CA LEU A 106 -12.35 -0.34 -6.30
C LEU A 106 -12.40 1.00 -7.04
N PHE A 107 -13.41 1.22 -7.88
CA PHE A 107 -13.61 2.49 -8.59
C PHE A 107 -13.62 3.65 -7.60
N PHE A 108 -14.49 3.60 -6.59
CA PHE A 108 -14.59 4.63 -5.57
C PHE A 108 -13.26 4.89 -4.87
N ARG A 109 -12.57 3.83 -4.44
CA ARG A 109 -11.32 3.94 -3.69
C ARG A 109 -10.24 4.56 -4.55
N ILE A 110 -9.96 4.00 -5.72
CA ILE A 110 -8.87 4.44 -6.59
C ILE A 110 -9.09 5.89 -7.01
N LEU A 111 -10.28 6.24 -7.50
CA LEU A 111 -10.57 7.60 -7.94
C LEU A 111 -10.36 8.61 -6.80
N ARG A 112 -10.82 8.32 -5.58
CA ARG A 112 -10.56 9.20 -4.42
C ARG A 112 -9.09 9.28 -4.03
N GLN A 113 -8.33 8.19 -4.13
CA GLN A 113 -6.89 8.19 -3.87
C GLN A 113 -6.14 9.14 -4.82
N HIS A 114 -6.63 9.28 -6.05
CA HIS A 114 -6.10 10.21 -7.06
C HIS A 114 -6.74 11.60 -7.03
N GLY A 115 -7.61 11.88 -6.05
CA GLY A 115 -8.20 13.20 -5.83
C GLY A 115 -9.48 13.49 -6.64
N TYR A 116 -10.02 12.50 -7.34
CA TYR A 116 -11.31 12.64 -8.00
C TYR A 116 -12.46 12.65 -7.00
N LYS A 117 -13.46 13.48 -7.28
CA LYS A 117 -14.66 13.58 -6.45
C LYS A 117 -15.66 12.49 -6.83
N VAL A 118 -15.71 11.42 -6.04
CA VAL A 118 -16.75 10.38 -6.11
C VAL A 118 -17.62 10.45 -4.86
N THR A 119 -18.95 10.48 -5.00
CA THR A 119 -19.87 10.54 -3.84
C THR A 119 -20.08 9.16 -3.22
N SER A 120 -20.23 9.10 -1.89
CA SER A 120 -20.54 7.86 -1.17
C SER A 120 -21.87 7.23 -1.56
N GLU A 121 -22.78 8.02 -2.13
CA GLU A 121 -24.10 7.58 -2.60
C GLU A 121 -24.03 6.48 -3.66
N ILE A 122 -22.88 6.28 -4.32
CA ILE A 122 -22.67 5.17 -5.25
C ILE A 122 -22.90 3.79 -4.59
N PHE A 123 -22.75 3.70 -3.27
CA PHE A 123 -22.98 2.47 -2.51
C PHE A 123 -24.45 2.22 -2.16
N ASN A 124 -25.36 3.18 -2.36
CA ASN A 124 -26.78 3.01 -2.02
C ASN A 124 -27.47 1.87 -2.79
N LYS A 125 -26.96 1.50 -3.98
CA LYS A 125 -27.48 0.34 -4.73
C LYS A 125 -27.26 -1.00 -4.03
N TYR A 126 -26.38 -1.05 -3.03
CA TYR A 126 -26.12 -2.24 -2.20
C TYR A 126 -26.91 -2.22 -0.90
N LYS A 127 -27.84 -1.27 -0.76
CA LYS A 127 -28.67 -1.12 0.43
C LYS A 127 -30.11 -1.57 0.15
N GLU A 128 -30.75 -2.07 1.19
CA GLU A 128 -32.16 -2.43 1.24
C GLU A 128 -33.05 -1.18 1.33
N ILE A 129 -34.36 -1.38 1.21
CA ILE A 129 -35.37 -0.29 1.28
C ILE A 129 -35.36 0.41 2.65
N ASP A 130 -34.99 -0.29 3.71
CA ASP A 130 -34.86 0.27 5.07
C ASP A 130 -33.60 1.15 5.23
N GLY A 131 -32.78 1.24 4.18
CA GLY A 131 -31.57 2.05 4.13
C GLY A 131 -30.37 1.39 4.76
N LYS A 132 -30.35 0.06 4.99
CA LYS A 132 -29.17 -0.68 5.48
C LYS A 132 -28.49 -1.47 4.38
N PHE A 133 -27.19 -1.75 4.51
CA PHE A 133 -26.51 -2.68 3.59
C PHE A 133 -27.20 -4.05 3.53
N ASN A 134 -27.38 -4.55 2.31
CA ASN A 134 -28.02 -5.82 2.02
C ASN A 134 -27.11 -6.97 2.44
N GLU A 135 -27.61 -7.88 3.27
CA GLU A 135 -26.89 -9.09 3.71
C GLU A 135 -26.38 -9.96 2.54
N ALA A 136 -27.02 -9.92 1.37
CA ALA A 136 -26.57 -10.64 0.18
C ALA A 136 -25.15 -10.27 -0.27
N VAL A 137 -24.67 -9.06 0.07
CA VAL A 137 -23.31 -8.63 -0.30
C VAL A 137 -22.22 -9.38 0.47
N THR A 138 -22.57 -10.02 1.59
CA THR A 138 -21.63 -10.83 2.39
C THR A 138 -21.22 -12.13 1.68
N ARG A 139 -21.94 -12.50 0.61
CA ARG A 139 -21.61 -13.63 -0.27
C ARG A 139 -20.44 -13.36 -1.20
N ASP A 140 -19.98 -12.12 -1.28
CA ASP A 140 -18.79 -11.70 -2.01
C ASP A 140 -17.72 -11.19 -1.02
N PRO A 141 -16.89 -12.08 -0.46
CA PRO A 141 -15.84 -11.70 0.49
C PRO A 141 -14.81 -10.71 -0.07
N GLU A 142 -14.50 -10.79 -1.37
CA GLU A 142 -13.54 -9.86 -2.01
C GLU A 142 -14.15 -8.48 -2.21
N GLY A 143 -15.42 -8.40 -2.61
CA GLY A 143 -16.17 -7.16 -2.67
C GLY A 143 -16.36 -6.52 -1.30
N LEU A 144 -16.61 -7.34 -0.27
CA LEU A 144 -16.71 -6.87 1.12
C LEU A 144 -15.38 -6.29 1.63
N LEU A 145 -14.26 -6.96 1.36
CA LEU A 145 -12.93 -6.43 1.67
C LEU A 145 -12.63 -5.14 0.90
N SER A 146 -13.03 -5.06 -0.36
CA SER A 146 -12.85 -3.85 -1.17
C SER A 146 -13.69 -2.68 -0.64
N LEU A 147 -14.92 -2.94 -0.20
CA LEU A 147 -15.77 -1.94 0.44
C LEU A 147 -15.19 -1.48 1.78
N TYR A 148 -14.62 -2.39 2.57
CA TYR A 148 -13.90 -2.05 3.79
C TYR A 148 -12.74 -1.08 3.51
N ASP A 149 -11.89 -1.40 2.52
CA ASP A 149 -10.77 -0.54 2.13
C ASP A 149 -11.26 0.83 1.63
N ALA A 150 -12.33 0.86 0.85
CA ALA A 150 -12.98 2.08 0.38
C ALA A 150 -13.53 2.95 1.52
N ALA A 151 -14.17 2.35 2.53
CA ALA A 151 -14.77 3.05 3.66
C ALA A 151 -13.74 3.76 4.56
N HIS A 152 -12.46 3.39 4.50
CA HIS A 152 -11.37 4.13 5.16
C HIS A 152 -11.00 5.45 4.48
N LEU A 153 -11.52 5.73 3.27
CA LEU A 153 -11.38 7.02 2.59
C LEU A 153 -12.53 7.99 2.88
N ARG A 154 -13.35 7.71 3.89
CA ARG A 154 -14.45 8.56 4.29
C ARG A 154 -13.98 9.91 4.82
N THR A 155 -14.79 10.91 4.59
CA THR A 155 -14.66 12.27 5.12
C THR A 155 -15.83 12.58 6.05
N HIS A 156 -15.78 13.72 6.74
CA HIS A 156 -16.83 14.10 7.69
C HIS A 156 -18.19 14.26 7.00
N GLY A 157 -19.23 13.64 7.55
CA GLY A 157 -20.60 13.72 7.05
C GLY A 157 -21.01 12.59 6.09
N GLU A 158 -20.13 11.63 5.82
CA GLU A 158 -20.42 10.51 4.92
C GLU A 158 -20.98 9.30 5.65
N ALA A 159 -22.22 9.42 6.14
CA ALA A 159 -22.89 8.39 6.94
C ALA A 159 -22.95 7.02 6.25
N VAL A 160 -23.05 6.99 4.91
CA VAL A 160 -23.02 5.73 4.13
C VAL A 160 -21.71 4.98 4.32
N LEU A 161 -20.57 5.68 4.42
CA LEU A 161 -19.27 5.04 4.61
C LEU A 161 -18.98 4.72 6.07
N ASP A 162 -19.53 5.49 7.02
CA ASP A 162 -19.51 5.11 8.44
C ASP A 162 -20.24 3.78 8.64
N GLU A 163 -21.46 3.66 8.09
CA GLU A 163 -22.23 2.40 8.10
C GLU A 163 -21.49 1.28 7.35
N ALA A 164 -20.91 1.57 6.18
CA ALA A 164 -20.17 0.57 5.41
C ALA A 164 -18.98 0.02 6.20
N LEU A 165 -18.25 0.89 6.92
CA LEU A 165 -17.13 0.44 7.74
C LEU A 165 -17.61 -0.48 8.87
N ASP A 166 -18.67 -0.11 9.58
CA ASP A 166 -19.21 -0.94 10.68
C ASP A 166 -19.69 -2.29 10.16
N PHE A 167 -20.48 -2.28 9.08
CA PHE A 167 -21.01 -3.47 8.42
C PHE A 167 -19.89 -4.40 7.95
N THR A 168 -18.96 -3.89 7.14
CA THR A 168 -17.85 -4.70 6.61
C THR A 168 -16.94 -5.22 7.71
N THR A 169 -16.63 -4.41 8.74
CA THR A 169 -15.81 -4.85 9.88
C THR A 169 -16.46 -6.02 10.61
N HIS A 170 -17.78 -5.97 10.83
CA HIS A 170 -18.51 -7.04 11.50
C HIS A 170 -18.44 -8.35 10.70
N HIS A 171 -18.78 -8.30 9.41
CA HIS A 171 -18.83 -9.50 8.57
C HIS A 171 -17.45 -10.06 8.24
N LEU A 172 -16.44 -9.21 8.03
CA LEU A 172 -15.06 -9.67 7.80
C LEU A 172 -14.48 -10.41 9.02
N LYS A 173 -14.81 -9.97 10.24
CA LYS A 173 -14.44 -10.71 11.47
C LYS A 173 -15.09 -12.09 11.52
N SER A 174 -16.37 -12.18 11.19
CA SER A 174 -17.10 -13.46 11.12
C SER A 174 -16.53 -14.38 10.04
N ILE A 175 -16.24 -13.85 8.84
CA ILE A 175 -15.61 -14.60 7.76
C ILE A 175 -14.25 -15.15 8.19
N MET A 176 -13.43 -14.35 8.89
CA MET A 176 -12.12 -14.77 9.40
C MET A 176 -12.19 -15.97 10.37
N GLU A 177 -13.29 -16.13 11.12
CA GLU A 177 -13.51 -17.29 11.99
C GLU A 177 -13.87 -18.57 11.22
N SER A 178 -14.32 -18.42 9.97
CA SER A 178 -14.84 -19.51 9.11
C SER A 178 -13.92 -19.93 7.96
N LEU A 179 -12.99 -19.06 7.53
CA LEU A 179 -12.06 -19.35 6.45
C LEU A 179 -10.85 -20.12 6.98
N ASP A 180 -10.73 -21.39 6.61
CA ASP A 180 -9.52 -22.19 6.86
C ASP A 180 -8.36 -21.67 6.01
N SER A 181 -7.36 -21.01 6.62
CA SER A 181 -6.01 -20.71 6.07
C SER A 181 -5.85 -20.27 4.60
N ASP A 182 -6.91 -19.78 3.97
CA ASP A 182 -6.92 -19.31 2.58
C ASP A 182 -6.15 -18.00 2.41
N SER A 183 -5.65 -17.74 1.20
CA SER A 183 -4.95 -16.50 0.85
C SER A 183 -5.80 -15.26 1.13
N LEU A 184 -7.13 -15.35 0.95
CA LEU A 184 -8.07 -14.29 1.28
C LEU A 184 -8.19 -14.06 2.79
N ALA A 185 -8.19 -15.11 3.61
CA ALA A 185 -8.24 -14.97 5.07
C ALA A 185 -7.03 -14.20 5.60
N LYS A 186 -5.84 -14.42 5.00
CA LYS A 186 -4.63 -13.65 5.30
C LYS A 186 -4.81 -12.16 4.97
N GLN A 187 -5.44 -11.84 3.83
CA GLN A 187 -5.73 -10.44 3.47
C GLN A 187 -6.71 -9.79 4.43
N VAL A 188 -7.80 -10.48 4.75
CA VAL A 188 -8.82 -9.96 5.66
C VAL A 188 -8.21 -9.68 7.03
N LYS A 189 -7.41 -10.61 7.55
CA LYS A 189 -6.70 -10.43 8.80
C LYS A 189 -5.78 -9.19 8.74
N HIS A 190 -4.94 -9.09 7.71
CA HIS A 190 -4.04 -7.95 7.53
C HIS A 190 -4.79 -6.62 7.47
N ALA A 191 -5.87 -6.54 6.69
CA ALA A 191 -6.67 -5.32 6.56
C ALA A 191 -7.34 -4.90 7.86
N LEU A 192 -7.83 -5.86 8.66
CA LEU A 192 -8.43 -5.59 9.98
C LEU A 192 -7.39 -5.13 11.02
N GLU A 193 -6.15 -5.58 10.92
CA GLU A 193 -5.02 -5.12 11.76
C GLU A 193 -4.54 -3.74 11.32
N GLN A 194 -4.39 -3.54 10.01
CA GLN A 194 -3.85 -2.34 9.40
C GLN A 194 -4.60 -2.01 8.10
N PRO A 195 -5.53 -1.03 8.12
CA PRO A 195 -6.24 -0.63 6.92
C PRO A 195 -5.28 -0.13 5.84
N LEU A 196 -5.55 -0.47 4.57
CA LEU A 196 -4.68 -0.16 3.43
C LEU A 196 -4.29 1.32 3.38
N HIS A 197 -5.27 2.23 3.54
CA HIS A 197 -5.03 3.67 3.47
C HIS A 197 -4.22 4.24 4.65
N LYS A 198 -4.07 3.48 5.75
CA LYS A 198 -3.33 3.88 6.94
C LYS A 198 -1.96 3.19 7.05
N GLY A 199 -1.69 2.22 6.16
CA GLY A 199 -0.45 1.46 6.14
C GLY A 199 0.70 2.26 5.50
N ILE A 200 1.94 1.94 5.89
CA ILE A 200 3.12 2.48 5.21
C ILE A 200 3.21 1.81 3.84
N THR A 201 3.14 2.59 2.76
CA THR A 201 3.08 2.12 1.37
C THR A 201 4.06 0.99 1.07
N ARG A 202 5.31 1.11 1.54
CA ARG A 202 6.34 0.09 1.24
C ARG A 202 6.16 -1.22 2.00
N MET A 203 5.58 -1.15 3.21
CA MET A 203 5.20 -2.34 3.97
C MET A 203 3.98 -3.01 3.36
N GLU A 204 2.97 -2.23 2.95
CA GLU A 204 1.79 -2.76 2.24
C GLU A 204 2.19 -3.46 0.94
N ALA A 205 3.09 -2.84 0.16
CA ALA A 205 3.63 -3.45 -1.07
C ALA A 205 4.30 -4.79 -0.81
N LYS A 206 5.09 -4.92 0.26
CA LYS A 206 5.74 -6.18 0.63
C LYS A 206 4.71 -7.26 0.97
N HIS A 207 3.69 -6.94 1.77
CA HIS A 207 2.63 -7.90 2.11
C HIS A 207 1.85 -8.32 0.87
N PHE A 208 1.52 -7.37 -0.01
CA PHE A 208 0.79 -7.66 -1.23
C PHE A 208 1.60 -8.48 -2.25
N ILE A 209 2.92 -8.26 -2.37
CA ILE A 209 3.78 -9.11 -3.21
C ILE A 209 3.69 -10.59 -2.79
N LEU A 210 3.71 -10.87 -1.48
CA LEU A 210 3.60 -12.23 -0.96
C LEU A 210 2.23 -12.85 -1.28
N TYR A 211 1.15 -12.08 -1.09
CA TYR A 211 -0.19 -12.52 -1.48
C TYR A 211 -0.29 -12.77 -3.00
N TYR A 212 0.21 -11.82 -3.81
CA TYR A 212 0.07 -11.87 -5.26
C TYR A 212 0.87 -13.03 -5.87
N GLU A 213 1.97 -13.42 -5.23
CA GLU A 213 2.72 -14.63 -5.58
C GLU A 213 1.90 -15.92 -5.39
N GLU A 214 1.07 -15.98 -4.34
CA GLU A 214 0.17 -17.13 -4.10
C GLU A 214 -1.07 -17.11 -5.01
N ASN A 215 -1.38 -15.99 -5.66
CA ASN A 215 -2.58 -15.86 -6.50
C ASN A 215 -2.43 -16.64 -7.83
N PRO A 216 -3.38 -17.54 -8.18
CA PRO A 216 -3.33 -18.31 -9.42
C PRO A 216 -3.60 -17.50 -10.69
N LEU A 217 -4.26 -16.34 -10.57
CA LEU A 217 -4.56 -15.41 -11.67
C LEU A 217 -3.49 -14.31 -11.82
N ARG A 218 -2.35 -14.44 -11.15
CA ARG A 218 -1.29 -13.43 -11.19
C ARG A 218 -0.70 -13.28 -12.60
N ASN A 219 -0.21 -12.08 -12.86
CA ASN A 219 0.61 -11.77 -14.01
C ASN A 219 2.09 -11.86 -13.61
N ASP A 220 2.81 -12.85 -14.13
CA ASP A 220 4.20 -13.11 -13.76
C ASP A 220 5.17 -11.99 -14.19
N VAL A 221 4.87 -11.27 -15.29
CA VAL A 221 5.65 -10.09 -15.71
C VAL A 221 5.55 -9.00 -14.66
N LEU A 222 4.33 -8.72 -14.20
CA LEU A 222 4.07 -7.70 -13.19
C LEU A 222 4.64 -8.09 -11.82
N LEU A 223 4.50 -9.35 -11.41
CA LEU A 223 5.10 -9.84 -10.16
C LEU A 223 6.63 -9.72 -10.19
N LYS A 224 7.26 -10.14 -11.29
CA LYS A 224 8.72 -10.07 -11.44
C LYS A 224 9.20 -8.63 -11.44
N PHE A 225 8.51 -7.75 -12.15
CA PHE A 225 8.78 -6.31 -12.14
C PHE A 225 8.73 -5.74 -10.72
N ALA A 226 7.67 -6.01 -9.98
CA ALA A 226 7.51 -5.55 -8.60
C ALA A 226 8.61 -6.06 -7.67
N LYS A 227 9.01 -7.34 -7.78
CA LYS A 227 10.10 -7.91 -6.97
C LYS A 227 11.45 -7.27 -7.28
N LEU A 228 11.77 -7.06 -8.56
CA LEU A 228 13.01 -6.41 -8.97
C LEU A 228 13.07 -4.96 -8.49
N ASP A 229 11.98 -4.20 -8.68
CA ASP A 229 11.87 -2.84 -8.15
C ASP A 229 11.99 -2.80 -6.62
N PHE A 230 11.33 -3.75 -5.94
CA PHE A 230 11.42 -3.89 -4.49
C PHE A 230 12.86 -4.03 -4.00
N ASN A 231 13.59 -4.94 -4.62
CA ASN A 231 14.96 -5.24 -4.25
C ASN A 231 15.94 -4.12 -4.61
N LEU A 232 15.77 -3.48 -5.78
CA LEU A 232 16.59 -2.32 -6.17
C LEU A 232 16.43 -1.18 -5.16
N LEU A 233 15.20 -0.77 -4.83
CA LEU A 233 15.00 0.26 -3.80
C LEU A 233 15.53 -0.18 -2.43
N GLN A 234 15.41 -1.46 -2.06
CA GLN A 234 16.02 -1.95 -0.81
C GLN A 234 17.56 -1.84 -0.83
N MET A 235 18.21 -2.12 -1.96
CA MET A 235 19.65 -1.93 -2.12
C MET A 235 20.04 -0.45 -1.96
N LEU A 236 19.24 0.47 -2.52
CA LEU A 236 19.44 1.91 -2.36
C LEU A 236 19.30 2.34 -0.90
N TYR A 237 18.21 1.96 -0.23
CA TYR A 237 17.99 2.31 1.19
C TYR A 237 19.09 1.78 2.10
N LYS A 238 19.60 0.59 1.82
CA LYS A 238 20.77 0.04 2.52
C LYS A 238 21.97 0.96 2.37
N GLN A 239 22.29 1.41 1.15
CA GLN A 239 23.40 2.33 0.90
C GLN A 239 23.21 3.67 1.61
N GLU A 240 22.02 4.26 1.56
CA GLU A 240 21.69 5.51 2.24
C GLU A 240 21.83 5.35 3.76
N LEU A 241 21.32 4.26 4.33
CA LEU A 241 21.44 3.96 5.75
C LEU A 241 22.91 3.82 6.17
N SER A 242 23.73 3.18 5.36
CA SER A 242 25.18 3.06 5.62
C SER A 242 25.86 4.43 5.68
N GLN A 243 25.48 5.36 4.78
CA GLN A 243 26.01 6.73 4.79
C GLN A 243 25.55 7.50 6.04
N VAL A 244 24.28 7.39 6.42
CA VAL A 244 23.74 8.03 7.63
C VAL A 244 24.42 7.49 8.89
N GLN A 245 24.67 6.18 8.97
CA GLN A 245 25.39 5.57 10.09
C GLN A 245 26.85 6.04 10.16
N SER A 246 27.54 6.13 9.02
CA SER A 246 28.89 6.66 8.95
C SER A 246 28.94 8.10 9.48
N TRP A 247 28.05 8.96 8.98
CA TRP A 247 27.94 10.35 9.43
C TRP A 247 27.64 10.46 10.93
N TRP A 248 26.73 9.62 11.45
CA TRP A 248 26.42 9.58 12.88
C TRP A 248 27.63 9.18 13.73
N THR A 249 28.40 8.18 13.26
CA THR A 249 29.63 7.73 13.91
C THR A 249 30.70 8.83 13.89
N ASP A 250 30.83 9.56 12.79
CA ASP A 250 31.75 10.70 12.68
C ASP A 250 31.39 11.80 13.67
N ILE A 251 30.11 12.10 13.90
CA ILE A 251 29.68 13.07 14.92
C ILE A 251 30.04 12.59 16.33
N LEU A 252 29.74 11.34 16.66
CA LEU A 252 30.02 10.80 18.00
C LEU A 252 31.53 10.80 18.30
N THR A 253 32.34 10.45 17.30
CA THR A 253 33.81 10.45 17.43
C THR A 253 34.41 11.86 17.43
N SER A 254 33.82 12.80 16.67
CA SER A 254 34.26 14.21 16.60
C SER A 254 33.91 15.02 17.86
N ASN A 255 32.83 14.67 18.56
CA ASN A 255 32.41 15.33 19.81
C ASN A 255 33.33 15.05 21.01
N HIS A 256 34.36 14.21 20.87
CA HIS A 256 35.46 14.11 21.84
C HIS A 256 36.48 15.28 21.76
N ASN A 257 36.27 16.25 20.86
CA ASN A 257 37.11 17.46 20.70
C ASN A 257 36.41 18.78 21.09
N PHE A 258 35.36 18.77 21.92
CA PHE A 258 34.91 20.02 22.52
C PHE A 258 35.94 20.50 23.55
N PRO A 259 36.40 21.77 23.50
CA PRO A 259 37.34 22.28 24.48
C PRO A 259 36.71 22.19 25.87
N ASN A 260 37.44 21.62 26.82
CA ASN A 260 37.10 21.72 28.23
C ASN A 260 37.05 23.21 28.58
N PHE A 261 35.85 23.74 28.83
CA PHE A 261 35.73 25.01 29.50
C PHE A 261 36.14 24.77 30.96
N GLU A 262 37.40 25.02 31.27
CA GLU A 262 37.84 25.20 32.65
C GLU A 262 37.11 26.43 33.20
N ALA A 263 36.21 26.19 34.15
CA ALA A 263 35.60 27.26 34.92
C ALA A 263 36.69 27.88 35.81
N GLY A 264 37.09 29.10 35.47
CA GLY A 264 37.89 29.97 36.34
C GLY A 264 37.08 30.55 37.49
#